data_AF-A0AAD4TCL8-F1
#
_entry.id   AF-A0AAD4TCL8-F1
#
_cell.length_a   1.000
_cell.length_b   1.000
_cell.length_c   1.000
_cell.angle_alpha   90.00
_cell.angle_beta   90.00
_cell.angle_gamma   90.00
#
_symmetry.space_group_name_H-M   'P 1'
#
loop_
_entity.id
_entity.type
_entity.pdbx_description
1 polymer ?
#
loop_
_entity_poly.entity_id
_entity_poly.type
_entity_poly.pdbx_seq_one_letter_code
_entity_poly.pdbx_strand_id
1 'polypeptide(L)'
;MSVETSQKNKGKEEEFLRCHQCVGLKYKGVVVCYKNCKVKQYCLTCIRRWYPGHITEAIAESCPFCRGTCTCKPCLHFCKVSKVDIFVLDVGFIKVTT
;
A
#
# COMPACT_ATOMS: atom_id res chain seq x y z
N MET A 1 -46.18 -22.22 23.77
CA MET A 1 -45.01 -22.73 23.03
C MET A 1 -44.09 -21.55 22.80
N SER A 2 -43.20 -21.31 23.77
CA SER A 2 -42.29 -20.17 23.76
C SER A 2 -40.88 -20.71 23.63
N VAL A 3 -40.20 -20.39 22.54
CA VAL A 3 -38.74 -20.34 22.46
C VAL A 3 -38.36 -19.31 21.41
N GLU A 4 -38.35 -18.05 21.83
CA GLU A 4 -37.64 -17.00 21.10
C GLU A 4 -36.15 -17.29 21.21
N THR A 5 -35.53 -17.77 20.13
CA THR A 5 -34.08 -17.85 20.04
C THR A 5 -33.57 -16.64 19.27
N SER A 6 -33.24 -15.59 20.02
CA SER A 6 -32.46 -14.45 19.55
C SER A 6 -31.09 -14.91 19.06
N GLN A 7 -30.94 -15.11 17.76
CA GLN A 7 -29.63 -15.31 17.14
C GLN A 7 -29.02 -13.95 16.81
N LYS A 8 -28.21 -13.46 17.76
CA LYS A 8 -27.39 -12.25 17.63
C LYS A 8 -26.32 -12.45 16.55
N ASN A 9 -26.59 -11.97 15.34
CA ASN A 9 -25.59 -11.89 14.27
C ASN A 9 -24.48 -10.92 14.67
N LYS A 10 -23.36 -11.44 15.22
CA LYS A 10 -22.08 -10.73 15.30
C LYS A 10 -21.55 -10.58 13.86
N GLY A 11 -21.97 -9.53 13.18
CA GLY A 11 -21.36 -9.11 11.93
C GLY A 11 -19.88 -8.83 12.18
N LYS A 12 -19.00 -9.72 11.70
CA LYS A 12 -17.59 -9.39 11.51
C LYS A 12 -17.59 -8.28 10.49
N GLU A 13 -17.27 -7.06 10.90
CA GLU A 13 -17.05 -5.93 10.01
C GLU A 13 -15.89 -6.34 9.08
N GLU A 14 -16.23 -6.87 7.89
CA GLU A 14 -15.22 -7.19 6.88
C GLU A 14 -14.63 -5.84 6.44
N GLU A 15 -13.45 -5.49 6.96
CA GLU A 15 -12.73 -4.30 6.53
C GLU A 15 -12.45 -4.41 5.03
N PHE A 16 -13.15 -3.59 4.23
CA PHE A 16 -12.92 -3.55 2.81
C PHE A 16 -11.60 -2.84 2.51
N LEU A 17 -10.66 -3.58 1.95
CA LEU A 17 -9.35 -3.06 1.60
C LEU A 17 -9.35 -2.58 0.14
N ARG A 18 -9.19 -1.27 -0.08
CA ARG A 18 -9.05 -0.69 -1.43
C ARG A 18 -7.68 -0.98 -2.01
N CYS A 19 -7.64 -1.64 -3.16
CA CYS A 19 -6.40 -1.86 -3.90
C CYS A 19 -5.91 -0.53 -4.53
N HIS A 20 -4.63 -0.22 -4.37
CA HIS A 20 -4.03 0.97 -4.96
C HIS A 20 -4.08 0.98 -6.50
N GLN A 21 -3.93 -0.17 -7.16
CA GLN A 21 -3.87 -0.27 -8.62
C GLN A 21 -5.24 -0.14 -9.29
N CYS A 22 -6.24 -0.91 -8.85
CA CYS A 22 -7.56 -0.92 -9.47
C CYS A 22 -8.61 -0.08 -8.72
N VAL A 23 -8.27 0.44 -7.54
CA VAL A 23 -9.16 1.21 -6.65
C VAL A 23 -10.38 0.42 -6.14
N GLY A 24 -10.53 -0.85 -6.57
CA GLY A 24 -11.62 -1.72 -6.15
C GLY A 24 -11.50 -2.15 -4.69
N LEU A 25 -12.64 -2.20 -4.01
CA LEU A 25 -12.80 -2.82 -2.69
C LEU A 25 -12.57 -4.33 -2.82
N LYS A 26 -11.75 -4.88 -1.93
CA LYS A 26 -11.46 -6.32 -1.88
C LYS A 26 -11.58 -6.80 -0.44
N TYR A 27 -12.41 -7.83 -0.27
CA TYR A 27 -12.68 -8.46 1.02
C TYR A 27 -11.57 -9.47 1.39
N LYS A 28 -10.90 -10.10 0.40
CA LYS A 28 -9.86 -11.11 0.61
C LYS A 28 -8.74 -11.00 -0.42
N GLY A 29 -7.49 -11.25 0.02
CA GLY A 29 -6.33 -11.38 -0.87
C GLY A 29 -5.73 -10.04 -1.33
N VAL A 30 -5.34 -9.20 -0.37
CA VAL A 30 -4.47 -8.04 -0.64
C VAL A 30 -3.13 -8.20 0.06
N VAL A 31 -2.08 -7.67 -0.55
CA VAL A 31 -0.75 -7.55 0.03
C VAL A 31 -0.56 -6.10 0.45
N VAL A 32 -0.36 -5.90 1.75
CA VAL A 32 -0.06 -4.58 2.35
C VAL A 32 1.45 -4.39 2.37
N CYS A 33 1.91 -3.20 1.97
CA CYS A 33 3.31 -2.85 2.10
C CYS A 33 3.64 -2.52 3.57
N TYR A 34 4.16 -3.46 4.34
CA TYR A 34 4.34 -3.30 5.78
C TYR A 34 5.66 -2.63 6.20
N LYS A 35 6.73 -2.67 5.38
CA LYS A 35 8.02 -2.05 5.76
C LYS A 35 8.08 -0.56 5.40
N ASN A 36 7.87 -0.22 4.13
CA ASN A 36 8.12 1.14 3.65
C ASN A 36 6.97 2.10 3.94
N CYS A 37 5.84 1.98 3.24
CA CYS A 37 4.77 2.99 3.35
C CYS A 37 3.64 2.64 4.32
N LYS A 38 3.46 1.37 4.71
CA LYS A 38 2.41 0.89 5.65
C LYS A 38 0.96 1.21 5.26
N VAL A 39 0.75 1.83 4.10
CA VAL A 39 -0.54 2.37 3.67
C VAL A 39 -0.99 1.78 2.34
N LYS A 40 -0.06 1.57 1.39
CA LYS A 40 -0.42 1.07 0.06
C LYS A 40 -0.60 -0.44 0.09
N GLN A 41 -1.67 -0.90 -0.54
CA GLN A 41 -2.01 -2.32 -0.64
C GLN A 41 -2.48 -2.70 -2.04
N TYR A 42 -2.25 -3.95 -2.44
CA TYR A 42 -2.48 -4.42 -3.80
C TYR A 42 -3.21 -5.75 -3.77
N CYS A 43 -4.26 -5.92 -4.56
CA CYS A 43 -4.92 -7.23 -4.66
C CYS A 43 -4.04 -8.21 -5.45
N LEU A 44 -4.15 -9.50 -5.11
CA LEU A 44 -3.36 -10.56 -5.75
C LEU A 44 -3.55 -10.58 -7.27
N THR A 45 -4.74 -10.29 -7.78
CA THR A 45 -5.00 -10.20 -9.22
C THR A 45 -4.15 -9.10 -9.87
N CYS A 46 -4.05 -7.92 -9.25
CA CYS A 46 -3.21 -6.84 -9.78
C CYS A 46 -1.73 -7.20 -9.69
N ILE A 47 -1.29 -7.85 -8.61
CA ILE A 47 0.09 -8.31 -8.46
C ILE A 47 0.46 -9.27 -9.58
N ARG A 48 -0.32 -10.34 -9.77
CA ARG A 48 -0.06 -11.35 -10.81
C ARG A 48 -0.09 -10.77 -12.21
N ARG A 49 -0.94 -9.78 -12.46
CA ARG A 49 -1.10 -9.18 -13.79
C ARG A 49 0.02 -8.19 -14.14
N TRP A 50 0.41 -7.34 -13.20
CA TRP A 50 1.31 -6.21 -13.47
C TRP A 50 2.75 -6.46 -13.03
N TYR A 51 2.98 -7.42 -12.13
CA TYR A 51 4.30 -7.71 -11.58
C TYR A 51 4.58 -9.23 -11.63
N PRO A 52 4.50 -9.87 -12.81
CA PRO A 52 4.84 -11.29 -12.95
C PRO A 52 6.31 -11.50 -12.59
N GLY A 53 6.59 -12.41 -11.67
CA GLY A 53 7.94 -12.68 -11.15
C GLY A 53 8.26 -12.01 -9.82
N HIS A 54 7.45 -11.06 -9.36
CA HIS A 54 7.56 -10.57 -7.98
C HIS A 54 6.77 -11.47 -7.03
N ILE A 55 7.46 -12.05 -6.05
CA ILE A 55 6.82 -12.73 -4.93
C ILE A 55 6.04 -11.72 -4.08
N THR A 56 4.95 -12.16 -3.47
CA THR A 56 4.07 -11.31 -2.67
C THR A 56 4.80 -10.66 -1.50
N GLU A 57 5.79 -11.35 -0.94
CA GLU A 57 6.62 -10.90 0.18
C GLU A 57 7.47 -9.70 -0.24
N ALA A 58 8.07 -9.73 -1.44
CA ALA A 58 8.87 -8.63 -1.95
C ALA A 58 8.02 -7.35 -2.14
N ILE A 59 6.78 -7.49 -2.57
CA ILE A 59 5.81 -6.38 -2.66
C ILE A 59 5.41 -5.89 -1.27
N ALA A 60 5.26 -6.81 -0.31
CA ALA A 60 4.96 -6.49 1.08
C ALA A 60 6.11 -5.72 1.76
N GLU A 61 7.36 -6.06 1.44
CA GLU A 61 8.53 -5.30 1.89
C GLU A 61 8.61 -3.91 1.23
N SER A 62 8.55 -3.86 -0.10
CA SER A 62 8.58 -2.60 -0.84
C SER A 62 7.64 -2.68 -2.02
N CYS A 63 6.54 -1.95 -1.96
CA CYS A 63 5.55 -1.99 -3.01
C CYS A 63 5.98 -1.17 -4.24
N PRO A 64 5.36 -1.40 -5.41
CA PRO A 64 5.68 -0.67 -6.65
C PRO A 64 5.65 0.86 -6.50
N PHE A 65 4.77 1.40 -5.64
CA PHE A 65 4.75 2.84 -5.33
C PHE A 65 6.05 3.29 -4.63
N CYS A 66 6.52 2.54 -3.63
CA CYS A 66 7.76 2.87 -2.92
C CYS A 66 9.00 2.70 -3.82
N ARG A 67 8.95 1.72 -4.74
CA ARG A 67 10.02 1.47 -5.72
C ARG A 67 10.01 2.44 -6.91
N GLY A 68 8.98 3.29 -7.04
CA GLY A 68 8.80 4.14 -8.23
C GLY A 68 8.45 3.37 -9.51
N THR A 69 8.07 2.10 -9.40
CA THR A 69 7.70 1.23 -10.54
C THR A 69 6.19 1.05 -10.69
N CYS A 70 5.39 1.79 -9.93
CA CYS A 70 3.94 1.68 -9.97
C CYS A 70 3.38 2.20 -11.30
N THR A 71 2.67 1.34 -12.03
CA THR A 71 2.08 1.64 -13.34
C THR A 71 0.62 2.12 -13.24
N CYS A 72 0.18 2.52 -12.05
CA CYS A 72 -1.19 2.99 -11.82
C CYS A 72 -1.42 4.35 -12.52
N LYS A 73 -2.61 4.60 -13.08
CA LYS A 73 -2.93 5.87 -13.76
C LYS A 73 -2.56 7.13 -12.93
N PRO A 74 -2.96 7.25 -11.65
CA PRO A 74 -2.57 8.43 -10.87
C PRO A 74 -1.05 8.48 -10.64
N CYS A 75 -0.40 7.35 -10.37
CA CYS A 75 1.06 7.27 -10.17
C CYS A 75 1.83 7.76 -11.40
N LEU A 76 1.40 7.34 -12.59
CA LEU A 76 2.01 7.75 -13.86
C LEU A 76 1.84 9.23 -14.16
N HIS A 77 0.70 9.82 -13.75
CA HIS A 77 0.45 11.24 -13.94
C HIS A 77 1.30 12.11 -12.99
N PHE A 78 1.48 11.66 -11.75
CA PHE A 78 2.30 12.36 -10.75
C PHE A 78 3.81 12.04 -10.85
N CYS A 79 4.23 10.96 -11.50
CA CYS A 79 5.64 10.60 -11.68
C CYS A 79 6.38 11.42 -12.77
N LYS A 80 5.76 12.46 -13.35
CA LYS A 80 6.43 13.41 -14.27
C LYS A 80 7.16 14.57 -13.59
N VAL A 81 7.36 14.51 -12.27
CA VAL A 81 8.27 15.42 -11.57
C VAL A 81 9.50 14.61 -11.15
N SER A 82 10.56 14.81 -11.94
CA SER A 82 11.93 14.38 -11.71
C SER A 82 12.33 14.45 -10.24
N LYS A 83 12.59 13.30 -9.60
CA LYS A 83 13.37 13.25 -8.35
C LYS A 83 14.83 13.48 -8.68
N VAL A 84 15.21 14.75 -8.83
CA VAL A 84 16.56 15.18 -8.47
C VAL A 84 16.42 15.82 -7.09
N ASP A 85 16.30 14.98 -6.06
CA ASP A 85 16.43 15.43 -4.69
C ASP A 85 17.69 14.81 -4.12
N ILE A 86 18.69 15.68 -4.09
CA ILE A 86 20.00 15.58 -3.46
C ILE A 86 19.82 15.02 -2.04
N PHE A 87 20.16 13.74 -1.86
CA PHE A 87 20.54 13.21 -0.56
C PHE A 87 21.96 13.72 -0.26
N VAL A 88 22.07 14.94 0.28
CA VAL A 88 23.18 15.24 1.19
C VAL A 88 22.54 15.56 2.52
N LEU A 89 22.79 14.62 3.42
CA LEU A 89 22.35 14.55 4.80
C LEU A 89 22.58 15.88 5.52
N ASP A 90 21.58 16.32 6.28
CA ASP A 90 21.71 17.25 7.40
C ASP A 90 22.84 16.78 8.33
N VAL A 91 24.06 17.25 8.08
CA VAL A 91 25.17 17.21 9.03
C VAL A 91 25.56 18.65 9.34
N GLY A 92 25.28 19.06 10.57
CA GLY A 92 26.04 20.10 11.26
C GLY A 92 25.48 21.50 11.12
N PHE A 93 24.54 21.83 12.00
CA PHE A 93 24.35 23.20 12.48
C PHE A 93 25.63 23.64 13.21
N ILE A 94 26.64 24.17 12.49
CA ILE A 94 27.73 24.90 13.15
C ILE A 94 27.16 26.28 13.49
N LYS A 95 26.67 26.43 14.72
CA LYS A 95 26.62 27.74 15.36
C LYS A 95 28.07 28.20 15.51
N VAL A 96 28.51 29.14 14.68
CA VAL A 96 29.69 29.94 15.02
C VAL A 96 29.21 30.98 16.02
N THR A 97 29.52 30.74 17.29
CA THR A 97 29.43 31.74 18.35
C THR A 97 30.84 32.14 18.75
N THR A 98 31.00 33.47 18.85
CA THR A 98 32.18 34.26 19.28
C THR A 98 33.18 34.60 18.19
#